data_AF-A0A936MVG6-F1
#
_entry.id   AF-A0A936MVG6-F1
#
_cell.length_a   1.000
_cell.length_b   1.000
_cell.length_c   1.000
_cell.angle_alpha   90.00
_cell.angle_beta   90.00
_cell.angle_gamma   90.00
#
_symmetry.space_group_name_H-M   'P 1'
#
loop_
_entity.id
_entity.type
_entity.pdbx_description
1 polymer ?
#
loop_
_entity_poly.entity_id
_entity_poly.type
_entity_poly.pdbx_seq_one_letter_code
_entity_poly.pdbx_strand_id
1 'polypeptide(L)' 'MNGRTSIKVVLPALVPELSYSDLAVQEGDSASRLFLQLVTGRYAGDAQQLRRDLLAYCALDTLAMVKVLGVLEAQARG' A
#
# COMPACT_ATOMS: atom_id res chain seq x y z
N MET A 1 -14.75 -6.32 -4.76
CA MET A 1 -14.51 -7.63 -4.08
C MET A 1 -14.26 -7.37 -2.60
N ASN A 2 -15.05 -7.96 -1.69
CA ASN A 2 -14.88 -7.80 -0.23
C ASN A 2 -13.90 -8.85 0.34
N GLY A 3 -12.68 -8.86 -0.20
CA GLY A 3 -11.63 -9.79 0.24
C GLY A 3 -11.18 -9.47 1.66
N ARG A 4 -11.46 -10.37 2.62
CA ARG A 4 -11.06 -10.22 4.03
C ARG A 4 -9.57 -10.48 4.27
N THR A 5 -8.85 -10.92 3.25
CA THR A 5 -7.44 -11.32 3.31
C THR A 5 -6.49 -10.33 2.64
N SER A 6 -7.00 -9.21 2.12
CA SER A 6 -6.12 -8.19 1.54
C SER A 6 -5.25 -7.54 2.62
N ILE A 7 -4.03 -7.14 2.27
CA ILE A 7 -3.10 -6.49 3.21
C ILE A 7 -3.69 -5.22 3.84
N LYS A 8 -4.56 -4.49 3.13
CA LYS A 8 -5.26 -3.30 3.65
C LYS A 8 -6.21 -3.62 4.81
N VAL A 9 -6.74 -4.84 4.85
CA VAL A 9 -7.62 -5.32 5.93
C VAL A 9 -6.79 -5.98 7.02
N VAL A 10 -5.78 -6.77 6.65
CA VAL A 10 -4.95 -7.52 7.59
C VAL A 10 -4.01 -6.60 8.38
N LEU A 11 -3.42 -5.58 7.73
CA LEU A 11 -2.47 -4.67 8.35
C LEU A 11 -3.05 -3.97 9.59
N PRO A 12 -4.16 -3.21 9.54
CA PRO A 12 -4.70 -2.55 10.73
C PRO A 12 -5.24 -3.54 11.77
N ALA A 13 -5.57 -4.78 11.39
CA ALA A 13 -6.00 -5.81 12.34
C ALA A 13 -4.84 -6.35 13.19
N LEU A 14 -3.62 -6.39 12.64
CA LEU A 14 -2.42 -6.90 13.32
C LEU A 14 -1.51 -5.78 13.84
N VAL A 15 -1.53 -4.61 13.21
CA VAL A 15 -0.65 -3.45 13.46
C VAL A 15 -1.53 -2.18 13.40
N PRO A 16 -2.31 -1.88 14.45
CA PRO A 16 -3.36 -0.84 14.42
C PRO A 16 -2.86 0.57 14.14
N GLU A 17 -1.57 0.83 14.35
CA GLU A 17 -0.92 2.11 14.07
C GLU A 17 -0.60 2.34 12.59
N LEU A 18 -0.75 1.31 11.73
CA LEU A 18 -0.51 1.41 10.29
C LEU A 18 -1.79 1.15 9.48
N SER A 19 -2.05 2.03 8.51
CA SER A 19 -3.09 1.82 7.52
C SER A 19 -2.80 2.61 6.25
N TYR A 20 -3.53 2.30 5.17
CA TYR A 20 -3.43 3.02 3.89
C TYR A 20 -4.31 4.28 3.85
N SER A 21 -5.10 4.58 4.89
CA SER A 21 -6.12 5.65 4.88
C SER A 21 -5.58 7.04 4.55
N ASP A 22 -4.32 7.29 4.92
CA ASP A 22 -3.70 8.61 4.83
C ASP A 22 -2.95 8.81 3.50
N LEU A 23 -2.92 7.78 2.64
CA LEU A 23 -2.27 7.86 1.34
C LEU A 23 -3.24 8.35 0.26
N ALA A 24 -2.73 9.13 -0.69
CA ALA A 24 -3.48 9.53 -1.87
C ALA A 24 -3.78 8.33 -2.80
N VAL A 25 -2.89 7.33 -2.81
CA VAL A 25 -3.06 6.05 -3.51
C VAL A 25 -3.21 4.95 -2.45
N GLN A 26 -4.34 4.25 -2.45
CA GLN A 26 -4.67 3.26 -1.42
C GLN A 26 -4.94 1.86 -1.99
N GLU A 27 -5.08 1.77 -3.32
CA GLU A 27 -5.57 0.58 -4.01
C GLU A 27 -4.56 0.12 -5.06
N GLY A 28 -4.16 -1.16 -5.03
CA GLY A 28 -3.18 -1.72 -5.97
C GLY A 28 -3.58 -1.57 -7.45
N ASP A 29 -4.87 -1.70 -7.76
CA ASP A 29 -5.40 -1.49 -9.12
C ASP A 29 -5.28 -0.02 -9.56
N SER A 30 -5.43 0.92 -8.63
CA SER A 30 -5.21 2.34 -8.90
C SER A 30 -3.74 2.66 -9.06
N ALA A 31 -2.88 2.11 -8.19
CA ALA A 31 -1.44 2.29 -8.23
C ALA A 31 -0.85 1.82 -9.56
N SER A 32 -1.25 0.63 -10.02
CA SER A 32 -0.79 0.04 -11.29
C SER A 32 -1.21 0.88 -12.51
N ARG A 33 -2.47 1.34 -12.54
CA ARG A 33 -2.97 2.19 -13.63
C ARG A 33 -2.30 3.56 -13.65
N LEU A 34 -2.17 4.19 -12.48
CA LEU A 34 -1.53 5.50 -12.35
C LEU A 34 -0.04 5.43 -12.70
N PHE A 35 0.65 4.38 -12.27
CA PHE A 35 2.03 4.12 -12.67
C PHE A 35 2.16 3.99 -14.19
N LEU A 36 1.28 3.22 -14.83
CA LEU A 36 1.28 3.09 -16.29
C LEU A 36 1.06 4.45 -16.98
N GLN A 37 0.10 5.25 -16.49
CA GLN A 37 -0.14 6.61 -17.01
C GLN A 37 1.08 7.52 -16.83
N LEU A 38 1.77 7.42 -15.70
CA LEU A 38 2.97 8.18 -15.40
C LEU A 38 4.12 7.82 -16.37
N VAL A 39 4.42 6.54 -16.54
CA VAL A 39 5.55 6.09 -17.39
C VAL A 39 5.27 6.22 -18.88
N THR A 40 3.99 6.29 -19.29
CA THR A 40 3.60 6.51 -20.68
C THR A 40 3.35 7.99 -21.02
N GLY A 41 3.53 8.91 -20.06
CA GLY A 41 3.26 10.33 -20.26
C GLY A 41 1.80 10.67 -20.52
N ARG A 42 0.86 9.79 -20.12
CA ARG A 42 -0.59 9.94 -20.32
C ARG A 42 -1.31 10.49 -19.08
N TYR A 43 -0.60 10.74 -17.99
CA TYR A 43 -1.16 11.37 -16.81
C TYR A 43 -1.31 12.88 -17.04
N ALA A 44 -2.54 13.40 -16.94
CA ALA A 44 -2.83 14.80 -17.19
C ALA A 44 -2.64 15.72 -15.97
N GLY A 45 -2.43 15.15 -14.78
CA GLY A 45 -2.20 15.89 -13.55
C GLY A 45 -0.72 16.20 -13.28
N ASP A 46 -0.40 16.56 -12.04
CA ASP A 46 0.98 16.76 -11.61
C ASP A 46 1.73 15.42 -11.51
N ALA A 47 2.58 15.15 -12.51
CA ALA A 47 3.40 13.95 -12.58
C ALA A 47 4.40 13.82 -11.41
N GLN A 48 4.90 14.95 -10.88
CA GLN A 48 5.81 14.91 -9.74
C GLN A 48 5.07 14.56 -8.45
N GLN A 49 3.87 15.12 -8.24
CA GLN A 49 3.03 14.74 -7.10
C GLN A 49 2.63 13.27 -7.19
N LEU A 50 2.17 12.82 -8.36
CA LEU A 50 1.80 11.41 -8.54
C LEU A 50 2.98 10.47 -8.25
N ARG A 51 4.19 10.84 -8.67
CA ARG A 51 5.39 10.07 -8.34
C ARG A 51 5.62 9.98 -6.82
N ARG A 52 5.45 11.08 -6.08
CA ARG A 52 5.56 11.08 -4.61
C ARG A 52 4.50 10.17 -3.97
N ASP A 53 3.26 10.25 -4.44
CA ASP A 53 2.16 9.45 -3.92
C ASP A 53 2.36 7.95 -4.17
N LEU A 54 2.80 7.58 -5.37
CA LEU A 54 3.13 6.19 -5.71
C LEU A 54 4.32 5.67 -4.88
N LEU A 55 5.35 6.50 -4.64
CA LEU A 55 6.47 6.11 -3.79
C LEU A 55 6.05 5.90 -2.34
N ALA A 56 5.17 6.75 -1.80
CA ALA A 56 4.62 6.59 -0.45
C ALA A 56 3.82 5.28 -0.33
N TYR A 57 3.00 4.97 -1.33
CA TYR A 57 2.28 3.70 -1.42
C TYR A 57 3.25 2.50 -1.44
N CYS A 58 4.26 2.51 -2.32
CA CYS A 58 5.23 1.40 -2.41
C CYS A 58 6.05 1.21 -1.12
N ALA A 59 6.40 2.31 -0.45
CA ALA A 59 7.10 2.26 0.83
C ALA A 59 6.23 1.61 1.92
N LEU A 60 4.96 1.98 2.01
CA LEU A 60 4.03 1.37 2.96
C LEU A 60 3.75 -0.11 2.63
N ASP A 61 3.58 -0.49 1.36
CA ASP A 61 3.43 -1.90 0.94
C ASP A 61 4.57 -2.77 1.47
N THR A 62 5.80 -2.29 1.34
CA THR A 62 7.00 -3.01 1.82
C THR A 62 7.02 -3.09 3.35
N LEU A 63 6.79 -1.96 4.03
CA LEU A 63 6.80 -1.90 5.49
C LEU A 63 5.69 -2.79 6.10
N ALA A 64 4.50 -2.76 5.51
CA ALA A 64 3.34 -3.53 5.93
C ALA A 64 3.66 -5.04 5.93
N MET A 65 4.31 -5.55 4.88
CA MET A 65 4.71 -6.96 4.81
C MET A 65 5.67 -7.36 5.94
N VAL A 66 6.70 -6.54 6.20
CA VAL A 66 7.67 -6.80 7.27
C VAL A 66 7.02 -6.78 8.65
N LYS A 67 6.13 -5.82 8.90
CA LYS A 67 5.42 -5.70 10.18
C LYS A 67 4.46 -6.86 10.41
N VAL A 68 3.67 -7.22 9.40
CA VAL A 68 2.78 -8.38 9.44
C VAL A 68 3.56 -9.67 9.71
N LEU A 69 4.68 -9.89 8.99
CA LEU A 69 5.53 -11.05 9.22
C LEU A 69 6.05 -11.11 10.66
N GLY A 70 6.53 -9.98 11.19
CA GLY A 70 7.02 -9.90 12.56
C GLY A 70 5.96 -10.29 13.62
N VAL A 71 4.71 -9.86 13.44
CA VAL A 71 3.59 -10.26 14.33
C VAL A 71 3.32 -11.76 14.22
N LEU A 72 3.22 -12.30 13.01
CA LEU A 72 2.93 -13.72 12.79
C LEU A 72 4.01 -14.64 13.35
N GLU A 73 5.28 -14.29 13.16
CA GLU A 73 6.38 -15.07 13.73
C GLU A 73 6.41 -15.03 15.27
N ALA A 74 6.05 -13.90 15.88
CA ALA A 74 5.96 -13.80 17.33
C ALA A 74 4.84 -14.71 17.88
N GLN A 75 3.71 -14.81 17.18
CA GLN A 75 2.61 -15.72 17.52
C GLN A 75 2.98 -17.19 17.31
N ALA A 76 3.75 -17.53 16.28
CA ALA A 76 4.14 -18.91 16.00
C ALA A 76 5.20 -19.47 16.96
N ARG A 77 5.92 -18.59 17.67
CA ARG A 77 6.95 -18.95 18.67
C ARG A 77 6.42 -18.99 20.11
N GLY A 78 5.19 -18.52 20.34
CA GLY A 78 4.50 -18.59 21.63
C GLY A 78 3.60 -19.80 21.74
#